data_AF-A0A2E1M5H9-F1
#
_entry.id   AF-A0A2E1M5H9-F1
#
_cell.length_a   1.000
_cell.length_b   1.000
_cell.length_c   1.000
_cell.angle_alpha   90.00
_cell.angle_beta   90.00
_cell.angle_gamma   90.00
#
_symmetry.space_group_name_H-M   'P 1'
#
loop_
_entity.id
_entity.type
_entity.pdbx_description
1 polymer ?
#
loop_
_entity_poly.entity_id
_entity_poly.type
_entity_poly.pdbx_seq_one_letter_code
_entity_poly.pdbx_strand_id
1 'polypeptide(L)'
;MVKHQEPLKTQKTEFALEGHRPCHACGYDLVGTPIERAIELDIAVIRCPECGTMNPLVGTPALGPFASRAATVLTLLRLLLLGVALILVFNFADWSVSSLGRSVFNEITRVEIDSFIESTGSTESEIQALVRVNQPEADLGDLMTVLSLLEERNDRLNMGPPWPLERNQILEVFIFSLLFGSALSMLLLPQRWKKSTLIVFGTGLLTSALALSFLYLRYPLTLPVSNPELGPSQYAGVALIRMFAVHGAIICLLGLVISSMVIRPAVRIAFLILVPKEHLHGVDLLWRVDGLKRRIR
;
A
#
# COMPACT_ATOMS: atom_id res chain seq x y z
N MET A 1 56.96 29.04 7.97
CA MET A 1 56.61 30.40 7.53
C MET A 1 55.09 30.49 7.45
N VAL A 2 54.45 31.16 8.41
CA VAL A 2 53.01 31.42 8.37
C VAL A 2 52.80 32.62 7.44
N LYS A 3 52.17 32.42 6.28
CA LYS A 3 51.75 33.53 5.42
C LYS A 3 50.78 34.39 6.23
N HIS A 4 51.12 35.63 6.53
CA HIS A 4 50.15 36.62 6.95
C HIS A 4 49.10 36.75 5.84
N GLN A 5 47.89 36.28 6.10
CA GLN A 5 46.76 36.56 5.22
C GLN A 5 46.40 38.04 5.41
N GLU A 6 46.43 38.79 4.31
CA GLU A 6 45.92 40.16 4.32
C GLU A 6 44.44 40.16 4.74
N PRO A 7 44.00 41.17 5.52
CA PRO A 7 42.62 41.25 5.95
C PRO A 7 41.69 41.44 4.74
N LEU A 8 40.70 40.54 4.61
CA LEU A 8 39.65 40.62 3.59
C LEU A 8 39.00 42.01 3.57
N LYS A 9 38.94 42.63 2.39
CA LYS A 9 38.26 43.92 2.20
C LYS A 9 36.76 43.72 2.30
N THR A 10 36.13 44.47 3.21
CA THR A 10 34.68 44.46 3.39
C THR A 10 34.07 45.81 3.06
N GLN A 11 32.88 45.80 2.45
CA GLN A 11 32.07 46.98 2.18
C GLN A 11 30.85 46.96 3.11
N LYS A 12 30.61 48.03 3.86
CA LYS A 12 29.41 48.14 4.69
C LYS A 12 28.17 48.25 3.80
N THR A 13 27.14 47.48 4.13
CA THR A 13 25.80 47.64 3.54
C THR A 13 24.92 48.44 4.51
N GLU A 14 23.78 48.94 4.02
CA GLU A 14 22.82 49.70 4.83
C GLU A 14 21.92 48.79 5.70
N PHE A 15 22.05 47.47 5.55
CA PHE A 15 21.21 46.50 6.25
C PHE A 15 21.84 46.06 7.57
N ALA A 16 21.00 45.81 8.56
CA ALA A 16 21.37 45.17 9.82
C ALA A 16 20.68 43.81 9.93
N LEU A 17 21.23 42.91 10.75
CA LEU A 17 20.62 41.59 10.94
C LEU A 17 19.34 41.69 11.77
N GLU A 18 18.20 41.46 11.12
CA GLU A 18 16.88 41.34 11.74
C GLU A 18 16.61 39.87 12.10
N GLY A 19 17.29 39.33 13.13
CA GLY A 19 17.02 37.97 13.60
C GLY A 19 18.10 37.39 14.50
N HIS A 20 17.66 36.59 15.48
CA HIS A 20 18.56 35.93 16.44
C HIS A 20 19.50 34.97 15.72
N ARG A 21 20.80 35.23 15.80
CA ARG A 21 21.83 34.39 15.20
C ARG A 21 23.07 34.42 16.09
N PRO A 22 23.34 33.36 16.86
CA PRO A 22 24.52 33.30 17.69
C PRO A 22 25.78 33.20 16.81
N CYS A 23 26.82 33.91 17.22
CA CYS A 23 28.16 33.80 16.67
C CYS A 23 28.68 32.36 16.84
N HIS A 24 29.21 31.75 15.77
CA HIS A 24 29.73 30.38 15.83
C HIS A 24 30.98 30.22 16.73
N ALA A 25 31.69 31.31 17.03
CA ALA A 25 32.89 31.28 17.87
C ALA A 25 32.60 31.50 19.36
N CYS A 26 31.81 32.53 19.70
CA CYS A 26 31.59 32.92 21.10
C CYS A 26 30.13 32.84 21.58
N GLY A 27 29.18 32.50 20.69
CA GLY A 27 27.76 32.40 21.04
C GLY A 27 27.01 33.74 21.18
N TYR A 28 27.70 34.89 21.07
CA TYR A 28 27.06 36.21 21.15
C TYR A 28 26.00 36.40 20.06
N ASP A 29 24.86 36.98 20.41
CA ASP A 29 23.74 37.18 19.49
C ASP A 29 23.98 38.36 18.53
N LEU A 30 23.96 38.10 17.23
CA LEU A 30 24.32 39.07 16.18
C LEU A 30 23.14 39.96 15.72
N VAL A 31 22.03 40.00 16.47
CA VAL A 31 20.89 40.88 16.15
C VAL A 31 21.34 42.34 16.11
N GLY A 32 20.95 43.05 15.06
CA GLY A 32 21.23 44.47 14.90
C GLY A 32 22.66 44.81 14.47
N THR A 33 23.57 43.84 14.37
CA THR A 33 24.90 44.11 13.80
C THR A 33 24.79 44.41 12.29
N PRO A 34 25.59 45.37 11.77
CA PRO A 34 25.55 45.74 10.35
C PRO A 34 26.08 44.61 9.48
N ILE A 35 25.44 44.43 8.33
CA ILE A 35 25.84 43.46 7.34
C ILE A 35 26.95 44.08 6.48
N GLU A 36 28.06 43.36 6.35
CA GLU A 36 29.16 43.73 5.46
C GLU A 36 29.21 42.76 4.27
N ARG A 37 29.64 43.21 3.09
CA ARG A 37 29.90 42.36 1.92
C ARG A 37 31.41 42.18 1.78
N ALA A 38 31.89 40.94 1.81
CA ALA A 38 33.28 40.63 1.51
C ALA A 38 33.47 40.69 -0.01
N ILE A 39 34.13 41.74 -0.51
CA ILE A 39 34.20 42.08 -1.94
C ILE A 39 34.82 40.93 -2.76
N GLU A 40 35.87 40.32 -2.22
CA GLU A 40 36.63 39.27 -2.91
C GLU A 40 35.86 37.94 -3.05
N LEU A 41 34.93 37.68 -2.13
CA LEU A 41 34.18 36.43 -2.06
C LEU A 41 32.72 36.59 -2.48
N ASP A 42 32.29 37.83 -2.67
CA ASP A 42 30.91 38.24 -2.95
C ASP A 42 29.85 37.75 -1.95
N ILE A 43 30.26 37.47 -0.70
CA ILE A 43 29.38 36.97 0.35
C ILE A 43 29.05 38.05 1.38
N ALA A 44 27.81 38.00 1.88
CA ALA A 44 27.42 38.78 3.05
C ALA A 44 27.99 38.15 4.33
N VAL A 45 28.62 38.96 5.16
CA VAL A 45 29.29 38.59 6.42
C VAL A 45 28.89 39.56 7.51
N ILE A 46 28.94 39.12 8.76
CA ILE A 46 28.73 39.94 9.95
C ILE A 46 29.95 39.76 10.84
N ARG A 47 30.56 40.86 11.30
CA ARG A 47 31.60 40.79 12.34
C ARG A 47 30.95 40.75 13.70
N CYS A 48 31.31 39.75 14.50
CA CYS A 48 30.88 39.69 15.89
C CYS A 48 31.48 40.88 16.66
N PRO A 49 30.68 41.69 17.38
CA PRO A 49 31.20 42.84 18.14
C PRO A 49 32.03 42.41 19.35
N GLU A 50 31.80 41.21 19.88
CA GLU A 50 32.54 40.67 21.03
C GLU A 50 33.90 40.08 20.63
N CYS A 51 33.91 39.11 19.71
CA CYS A 51 35.13 38.35 19.38
C CYS A 51 35.78 38.76 18.05
N GLY A 52 35.20 39.72 17.31
CA GLY A 52 35.69 40.15 16.00
C GLY A 52 35.57 39.12 14.87
N THR A 53 35.08 37.91 15.16
CA THR A 53 35.02 36.80 14.19
C THR A 53 33.99 37.10 13.10
N MET A 54 34.37 36.90 11.83
CA MET A 54 33.48 37.04 10.68
C MET A 54 32.55 35.82 10.57
N ASN A 55 31.25 36.05 10.73
CA ASN A 55 30.19 35.06 10.52
C ASN A 55 29.60 35.24 9.11
N PRO A 56 29.71 34.25 8.20
CA PRO A 56 29.00 34.33 6.93
C PRO A 56 27.48 34.28 7.16
N LEU A 57 26.74 35.17 6.51
CA LEU A 57 25.27 35.19 6.56
C LEU A 57 24.64 34.03 5.82
N VAL A 58 25.39 33.35 4.95
CA VAL A 58 24.96 32.11 4.29
C VAL A 58 24.83 31.02 5.36
N GLY A 59 23.62 30.91 5.92
CA GLY A 59 23.28 29.89 6.91
C GLY A 59 23.31 28.53 6.23
N THR A 60 24.25 27.69 6.64
CA THR A 60 24.62 26.41 6.00
C THR A 60 25.13 26.57 4.56
N PRO A 61 26.12 25.77 4.11
CA PRO A 61 26.49 25.76 2.70
C PRO A 61 25.20 25.57 1.90
N ALA A 62 25.02 26.36 0.84
CA ALA A 62 23.87 26.21 -0.04
C ALA A 62 23.86 24.78 -0.58
N LEU A 63 23.16 23.91 0.15
CA LEU A 63 22.79 22.59 -0.31
C LEU A 63 22.00 22.71 -1.61
N GLY A 64 21.55 23.90 -2.03
CA GLY A 64 20.84 24.22 -3.27
C GLY A 64 20.98 23.19 -4.39
N PRO A 65 22.16 23.01 -5.02
CA PRO A 65 22.29 22.04 -6.12
C PRO A 65 22.27 20.57 -5.67
N PHE A 66 22.86 20.25 -4.52
CA PHE A 66 22.94 18.88 -4.02
C PHE A 66 21.63 18.39 -3.41
N ALA A 67 20.96 19.20 -2.59
CA ALA A 67 19.64 18.94 -2.06
C ALA A 67 18.58 18.91 -3.16
N SER A 68 18.64 19.77 -4.19
CA SER A 68 17.72 19.65 -5.32
C SER A 68 17.94 18.35 -6.08
N ARG A 69 19.20 17.96 -6.36
CA ARG A 69 19.51 16.64 -6.96
C ARG A 69 19.05 15.48 -6.08
N ALA A 70 19.31 15.54 -4.78
CA ALA A 70 18.89 14.52 -3.83
C ALA A 70 17.35 14.42 -3.74
N ALA A 71 16.65 15.55 -3.75
CA ALA A 71 15.19 15.60 -3.78
C ALA A 71 14.64 14.98 -5.07
N THR A 72 15.25 15.25 -6.23
CA THR A 72 14.88 14.63 -7.51
C THR A 72 15.10 13.12 -7.47
N VAL A 73 16.27 12.65 -7.02
CA VAL A 73 16.57 11.22 -6.88
C VAL A 73 15.58 10.54 -5.93
N LEU A 74 15.28 11.16 -4.79
CA LEU A 74 14.34 10.62 -3.81
C LEU A 74 12.91 10.58 -4.36
N THR A 75 12.53 11.58 -5.16
CA THR A 75 11.22 11.61 -5.83
C THR A 75 11.12 10.51 -6.89
N LEU A 76 12.15 10.31 -7.70
CA LEU A 76 12.21 9.22 -8.68
C LEU A 76 12.17 7.84 -8.00
N LEU A 77 12.97 7.65 -6.95
CA LEU A 77 12.96 6.43 -6.16
C LEU A 77 11.58 6.15 -5.58
N ARG A 78 10.90 7.18 -5.08
CA ARG A 78 9.54 7.05 -4.54
C ARG A 78 8.52 6.68 -5.62
N LEU A 79 8.61 7.27 -6.81
CA LEU A 79 7.75 6.90 -7.94
C LEU A 79 7.99 5.46 -8.38
N LEU A 80 9.26 5.01 -8.41
CA LEU A 80 9.62 3.62 -8.68
C LEU A 80 9.00 2.68 -7.64
N LEU A 81 9.16 2.97 -6.35
CA LEU A 81 8.57 2.18 -5.26
C LEU A 81 7.04 2.14 -5.35
N LEU A 82 6.40 3.24 -5.75
CA LEU A 82 4.96 3.29 -5.98
C LEU A 82 4.57 2.36 -7.14
N GLY A 83 5.29 2.38 -8.25
CA GLY A 83 5.07 1.47 -9.37
C GLY A 83 5.20 -0.01 -8.97
N VAL A 84 6.25 -0.35 -8.23
CA VAL A 84 6.45 -1.72 -7.70
C VAL A 84 5.30 -2.11 -6.77
N ALA A 85 4.90 -1.22 -5.86
CA ALA A 85 3.78 -1.48 -4.94
C ALA A 85 2.46 -1.74 -5.70
N LEU A 86 2.19 -1.00 -6.78
CA LEU A 86 1.00 -1.21 -7.61
C LEU A 86 1.00 -2.58 -8.31
N ILE A 87 2.16 -3.01 -8.84
CA ILE A 87 2.31 -4.34 -9.44
C ILE A 87 2.07 -5.42 -8.39
N LEU A 88 2.63 -5.27 -7.19
CA LEU A 88 2.44 -6.24 -6.10
C LEU A 88 0.97 -6.30 -5.65
N VAL A 89 0.30 -5.16 -5.51
CA VAL A 89 -1.14 -5.11 -5.17
C VAL A 89 -1.98 -5.82 -6.22
N PHE A 90 -1.67 -5.63 -7.52
CA PHE A 90 -2.38 -6.33 -8.59
C PHE A 90 -2.19 -7.85 -8.52
N ASN A 91 -0.94 -8.32 -8.39
CA ASN A 91 -0.65 -9.76 -8.27
C ASN A 91 -1.34 -10.37 -7.04
N PHE A 92 -1.33 -9.62 -5.94
CA PHE A 92 -2.01 -10.02 -4.72
C PHE A 92 -3.54 -10.06 -4.88
N ALA A 93 -4.13 -9.13 -5.63
CA ALA A 93 -5.56 -9.16 -5.95
C ALA A 93 -5.92 -10.39 -6.81
N ASP A 94 -5.14 -10.72 -7.85
CA ASP A 94 -5.32 -11.93 -8.67
C ASP A 94 -5.22 -13.21 -7.81
N TRP A 95 -4.22 -13.25 -6.92
CA TRP A 95 -4.06 -14.35 -5.97
C TRP A 95 -5.24 -14.45 -5.00
N SER A 96 -5.70 -13.34 -4.42
CA SER A 96 -6.81 -13.33 -3.45
C SER A 96 -8.12 -13.80 -4.08
N VAL A 97 -8.40 -13.33 -5.30
CA VAL A 97 -9.59 -13.69 -6.07
C VAL A 97 -9.59 -15.18 -6.40
N SER A 98 -8.44 -15.77 -6.74
CA SER A 98 -8.33 -17.18 -7.10
C SER A 98 -8.15 -18.13 -5.91
N SER A 99 -7.49 -17.70 -4.83
CA SER A 99 -7.16 -18.52 -3.66
C SER A 99 -8.40 -18.97 -2.89
N LEU A 100 -9.34 -18.05 -2.62
CA LEU A 100 -10.59 -18.38 -1.91
C LEU A 100 -11.38 -19.45 -2.66
N GLY A 101 -11.50 -19.30 -3.97
CA GLY A 101 -12.12 -20.27 -4.86
C GLY A 101 -11.47 -21.65 -4.81
N ARG A 102 -10.14 -21.69 -4.92
CA ARG A 102 -9.36 -22.94 -4.89
C ARG A 102 -9.45 -23.64 -3.54
N SER A 103 -9.54 -22.89 -2.45
CA SER A 103 -9.68 -23.51 -1.14
C SER A 103 -11.04 -24.11 -0.91
N VAL A 104 -12.11 -23.40 -1.24
CA VAL A 104 -13.45 -23.98 -1.12
C VAL A 104 -13.56 -25.22 -1.99
N PHE A 105 -12.98 -25.18 -3.19
CA PHE A 105 -12.83 -26.35 -4.03
C PHE A 105 -12.06 -27.48 -3.31
N ASN A 106 -10.83 -27.24 -2.87
CA ASN A 106 -10.01 -28.29 -2.23
C ASN A 106 -10.68 -28.91 -1.00
N GLU A 107 -11.40 -28.12 -0.21
CA GLU A 107 -12.08 -28.57 1.01
C GLU A 107 -13.34 -29.37 0.70
N ILE A 108 -14.24 -28.84 -0.14
CA ILE A 108 -15.53 -29.47 -0.44
C ILE A 108 -15.35 -30.64 -1.39
N THR A 109 -14.55 -30.48 -2.44
CA THR A 109 -14.81 -31.24 -3.67
C THR A 109 -13.87 -32.39 -3.93
N ARG A 110 -12.60 -32.32 -3.52
CA ARG A 110 -11.65 -33.36 -3.97
C ARG A 110 -11.98 -34.74 -3.43
N VAL A 111 -12.64 -34.81 -2.27
CA VAL A 111 -13.09 -36.09 -1.70
C VAL A 111 -14.57 -36.32 -2.00
N GLU A 112 -15.42 -35.30 -1.83
CA GLU A 112 -16.87 -35.51 -1.92
C GLU A 112 -17.41 -35.49 -3.35
N ILE A 113 -16.94 -34.61 -4.24
CA ILE A 113 -17.40 -34.59 -5.63
C ILE A 113 -16.94 -35.85 -6.37
N ASP A 114 -15.68 -36.26 -6.20
CA ASP A 114 -15.19 -37.48 -6.82
C ASP A 114 -16.00 -38.69 -6.30
N SER A 115 -16.28 -38.77 -5.00
CA SER A 115 -17.14 -39.82 -4.45
C SER A 115 -18.61 -39.74 -4.90
N PHE A 116 -19.14 -38.54 -5.13
CA PHE A 116 -20.51 -38.31 -5.57
C PHE A 116 -20.68 -38.70 -7.04
N ILE A 117 -19.70 -38.37 -7.89
CA ILE A 117 -19.64 -38.77 -9.29
C ILE A 117 -19.46 -40.28 -9.42
N GLU A 118 -18.63 -40.89 -8.56
CA GLU A 118 -18.45 -42.35 -8.52
C GLU A 118 -19.69 -43.07 -7.97
N SER A 119 -20.46 -42.44 -7.09
CA SER A 119 -21.76 -42.94 -6.69
C SER A 119 -22.73 -42.78 -7.86
N THR A 120 -23.39 -43.85 -8.30
CA THR A 120 -24.34 -43.84 -9.44
C THR A 120 -25.62 -43.02 -9.19
N GLY A 121 -25.61 -42.04 -8.28
CA GLY A 121 -26.78 -41.38 -7.73
C GLY A 121 -27.59 -42.33 -6.84
N SER A 122 -28.19 -41.79 -5.80
CA SER A 122 -29.15 -42.48 -4.93
C SER A 122 -30.60 -42.13 -5.26
N THR A 123 -30.80 -40.99 -5.91
CA THR A 123 -32.11 -40.48 -6.34
C THR A 123 -32.16 -40.24 -7.85
N GLU A 124 -33.36 -40.27 -8.44
CA GLU A 124 -33.58 -40.01 -9.86
C GLU A 124 -33.08 -38.61 -10.29
N SER A 125 -33.23 -37.61 -9.41
CA SER A 125 -32.73 -36.25 -9.65
C SER A 125 -31.20 -36.20 -9.71
N GLU A 126 -30.51 -36.92 -8.81
CA GLU A 126 -29.04 -37.04 -8.83
C GLU A 126 -28.55 -37.72 -10.10
N ILE A 127 -29.20 -38.82 -10.51
CA ILE A 127 -28.86 -39.53 -11.75
C ILE A 127 -29.02 -38.62 -12.95
N GLN A 128 -30.15 -37.91 -13.07
CA GLN A 128 -30.39 -37.00 -14.18
C GLN A 128 -29.40 -35.83 -14.21
N ALA A 129 -29.05 -35.27 -13.04
CA ALA A 129 -28.08 -34.20 -12.95
C ALA A 129 -26.66 -34.67 -13.33
N LEU A 130 -26.24 -35.85 -12.88
CA LEU A 130 -24.97 -36.47 -13.27
C LEU A 130 -24.91 -36.80 -14.76
N VAL A 131 -26.00 -37.30 -15.34
CA VAL A 131 -26.11 -37.56 -16.78
C VAL A 131 -25.97 -36.25 -17.56
N ARG A 132 -26.66 -35.18 -17.14
CA ARG A 132 -26.56 -33.87 -17.80
C ARG A 132 -25.16 -33.28 -17.72
N VAL A 133 -24.52 -33.29 -16.55
CA VAL A 133 -23.15 -32.77 -16.37
C VAL A 133 -22.11 -33.56 -17.19
N ASN A 134 -22.36 -34.85 -17.46
CA ASN A 134 -21.50 -35.65 -18.33
C ASN A 134 -21.78 -35.47 -19.83
N GLN A 135 -22.82 -34.72 -20.22
CA GLN A 135 -23.04 -34.41 -21.63
C GLN A 135 -22.07 -33.31 -22.11
N PRO A 136 -21.60 -33.37 -23.37
CA PRO A 136 -20.69 -32.37 -23.93
C PRO A 136 -21.30 -30.96 -24.00
N GLU A 137 -22.63 -30.87 -23.91
CA GLU A 137 -23.41 -29.63 -23.94
C GLU A 137 -23.75 -29.08 -22.54
N ALA A 138 -23.27 -29.72 -21.47
CA ALA A 138 -23.55 -29.28 -20.11
C ALA A 138 -23.15 -27.81 -19.91
N ASP A 139 -23.98 -27.07 -19.17
CA ASP A 139 -23.71 -25.68 -18.82
C ASP A 139 -23.38 -25.49 -17.33
N LEU A 140 -23.12 -24.24 -16.93
CA LEU A 140 -22.88 -23.90 -15.53
C LEU A 140 -24.10 -24.18 -14.65
N GLY A 141 -25.32 -24.08 -15.19
CA GLY A 141 -26.56 -24.35 -14.48
C GLY A 141 -26.72 -25.83 -14.13
N ASP A 142 -26.35 -26.73 -15.03
CA ASP A 142 -26.35 -28.18 -14.76
C ASP A 142 -25.39 -28.54 -13.62
N LEU A 143 -24.19 -27.94 -13.64
CA LEU A 143 -23.20 -28.11 -12.58
C LEU A 143 -23.67 -27.52 -11.25
N MET A 144 -24.30 -26.34 -11.27
CA MET A 144 -24.91 -25.73 -10.08
C MET A 144 -26.03 -26.61 -9.51
N THR A 145 -26.75 -27.33 -10.36
CA THR A 145 -27.79 -28.30 -9.94
C THR A 145 -27.16 -29.49 -9.21
N VAL A 146 -26.06 -30.05 -9.73
CA VAL A 146 -25.29 -31.10 -9.04
C VAL A 146 -24.77 -30.60 -7.69
N LEU A 147 -24.21 -29.39 -7.63
CA LEU A 147 -23.73 -28.79 -6.38
C LEU A 147 -24.87 -28.59 -5.36
N SER A 148 -26.05 -28.15 -5.80
CA SER A 148 -27.21 -28.00 -4.89
C SER A 148 -27.73 -29.34 -4.38
N LEU A 149 -27.70 -30.40 -5.20
CA LEU A 149 -28.09 -31.74 -4.78
C LEU A 149 -27.05 -32.35 -3.82
N LEU A 150 -25.77 -32.07 -4.05
CA LEU A 150 -24.70 -32.45 -3.13
C LEU A 150 -24.88 -31.77 -1.77
N GLU A 151 -25.22 -30.48 -1.76
CA GLU A 151 -25.55 -29.70 -0.56
C GLU A 151 -26.74 -30.31 0.18
N GLU A 152 -27.81 -30.67 -0.54
CA GLU A 152 -29.01 -31.30 0.05
C GLU A 152 -28.71 -32.70 0.62
N ARG A 153 -27.86 -33.49 -0.05
CA ARG A 153 -27.51 -34.85 0.38
C ARG A 153 -26.62 -34.87 1.62
N ASN A 154 -25.74 -33.89 1.74
CA ASN A 154 -24.75 -33.85 2.81
C ASN A 154 -25.17 -32.81 3.85
N ASP A 155 -25.91 -33.22 4.88
CA ASP A 155 -26.26 -32.36 6.03
C ASP A 155 -25.02 -31.68 6.68
N ARG A 156 -23.81 -32.22 6.43
CA ARG A 156 -22.53 -31.63 6.85
C ARG A 156 -22.04 -30.51 5.95
N LEU A 157 -22.42 -30.50 4.67
CA LEU A 157 -22.24 -29.36 3.76
C LEU A 157 -23.32 -28.32 4.01
N ASN A 158 -23.58 -27.97 5.27
CA ASN A 158 -24.41 -26.82 5.58
C ASN A 158 -23.65 -25.58 5.09
N MET A 159 -23.76 -25.27 3.79
CA MET A 159 -23.07 -24.16 3.12
C MET A 159 -23.71 -22.83 3.51
N GLY A 160 -24.67 -22.84 4.46
CA GLY A 160 -25.11 -21.65 5.15
C GLY A 160 -23.92 -20.85 5.68
N PRO A 161 -23.93 -19.52 5.54
CA PRO A 161 -22.86 -18.68 6.08
C PRO A 161 -22.71 -18.90 7.60
N PRO A 162 -21.47 -19.00 8.11
CA PRO A 162 -20.20 -18.85 7.39
C PRO A 162 -19.73 -20.18 6.76
N TRP A 163 -19.48 -20.17 5.45
CA TRP A 163 -18.84 -21.25 4.70
C TRP A 163 -17.61 -21.79 5.46
N PRO A 164 -17.25 -23.07 5.32
CA PRO A 164 -16.03 -23.66 5.90
C PRO A 164 -14.77 -23.17 5.18
N LEU A 165 -14.70 -21.87 4.91
CA LEU A 165 -13.44 -21.21 4.64
C LEU A 165 -12.58 -21.42 5.88
N GLU A 166 -11.47 -22.13 5.72
CA GLU A 166 -10.48 -22.23 6.77
C GLU A 166 -10.18 -20.81 7.24
N ARG A 167 -10.45 -20.56 8.52
CA ARG A 167 -10.19 -19.28 9.18
C ARG A 167 -8.81 -18.72 8.84
N ASN A 168 -7.85 -19.62 8.63
CA ASN A 168 -6.47 -19.34 8.27
C ASN A 168 -6.35 -18.60 6.94
N GLN A 169 -7.12 -18.94 5.91
CA GLN A 169 -6.95 -18.32 4.59
C GLN A 169 -7.59 -16.94 4.47
N ILE A 170 -8.78 -16.75 5.05
CA ILE A 170 -9.35 -15.41 5.18
C ILE A 170 -8.36 -14.52 5.94
N LEU A 171 -7.76 -15.07 7.01
CA LEU A 171 -6.76 -14.37 7.80
C LEU A 171 -5.50 -14.05 6.98
N GLU A 172 -4.99 -14.98 6.17
CA GLU A 172 -3.84 -14.75 5.28
C GLU A 172 -4.12 -13.63 4.27
N VAL A 173 -5.22 -13.71 3.51
CA VAL A 173 -5.64 -12.68 2.56
C VAL A 173 -5.77 -11.33 3.28
N PHE A 174 -6.40 -11.32 4.46
CA PHE A 174 -6.55 -10.11 5.25
C PHE A 174 -5.20 -9.54 5.71
N ILE A 175 -4.31 -10.36 6.26
CA ILE A 175 -2.96 -9.95 6.71
C ILE A 175 -2.17 -9.36 5.55
N PHE A 176 -2.12 -10.03 4.40
CA PHE A 176 -1.39 -9.52 3.24
C PHE A 176 -2.00 -8.21 2.72
N SER A 177 -3.33 -8.11 2.68
CA SER A 177 -4.03 -6.87 2.35
C SER A 177 -3.66 -5.74 3.31
N LEU A 178 -3.52 -6.06 4.60
CA LEU A 178 -3.09 -5.10 5.59
C LEU A 178 -1.66 -4.62 5.34
N LEU A 179 -0.73 -5.52 5.00
CA LEU A 179 0.66 -5.19 4.70
C LEU A 179 0.78 -4.31 3.45
N PHE A 180 0.08 -4.65 2.37
CA PHE A 180 0.12 -3.88 1.12
C PHE A 180 -0.55 -2.52 1.26
N GLY A 181 -1.71 -2.43 1.90
CA GLY A 181 -2.37 -1.15 2.15
C GLY A 181 -1.57 -0.27 3.11
N SER A 182 -0.83 -0.87 4.04
CA SER A 182 0.12 -0.17 4.89
C SER A 182 1.28 0.44 4.11
N ALA A 183 1.93 -0.36 3.24
CA ALA A 183 3.02 0.09 2.39
C ALA A 183 2.57 1.21 1.44
N LEU A 184 1.40 1.06 0.79
CA LEU A 184 0.86 2.05 -0.12
C LEU A 184 0.49 3.35 0.61
N SER A 185 -0.08 3.26 1.80
CA SER A 185 -0.40 4.42 2.64
C SER A 185 0.87 5.19 3.07
N MET A 186 1.97 4.48 3.36
CA MET A 186 3.27 5.08 3.67
C MET A 186 3.89 5.79 2.47
N LEU A 187 3.81 5.18 1.28
CA LEU A 187 4.29 5.82 0.05
C LEU A 187 3.49 7.08 -0.31
N LEU A 188 2.28 7.24 0.24
CA LEU A 188 1.39 8.39 0.06
C LEU A 188 1.42 9.41 1.22
N LEU A 189 2.40 9.34 2.13
CA LEU A 189 2.50 10.20 3.32
C LEU A 189 2.32 11.72 3.12
N PRO A 190 2.84 12.37 2.06
CA PRO A 190 2.66 13.82 1.88
C PRO A 190 1.24 14.23 1.49
N GLN A 191 0.33 13.28 1.27
CA GLN A 191 -1.08 13.59 1.09
C GLN A 191 -1.85 13.50 2.40
N ARG A 192 -2.86 14.36 2.54
CA ARG A 192 -3.88 14.25 3.60
C ARG A 192 -4.43 12.83 3.67
N TRP A 193 -4.57 12.28 4.88
CA TRP A 193 -5.08 10.93 5.11
C TRP A 193 -6.34 10.59 4.30
N LYS A 194 -7.33 11.50 4.23
CA LYS A 194 -8.54 11.32 3.40
C LYS A 194 -8.23 11.07 1.92
N LYS A 195 -7.29 11.84 1.36
CA LYS A 195 -6.87 11.68 -0.05
C LYS A 195 -6.13 10.36 -0.23
N SER A 196 -5.26 9.99 0.71
CA SER A 196 -4.56 8.71 0.66
C SER A 196 -5.54 7.53 0.72
N THR A 197 -6.50 7.52 1.65
CA THR A 197 -7.49 6.45 1.74
C THR A 197 -8.33 6.37 0.47
N LEU A 198 -8.72 7.51 -0.11
CA LEU A 198 -9.43 7.53 -1.40
C LEU A 198 -8.59 6.96 -2.54
N ILE A 199 -7.29 7.28 -2.61
CA ILE A 199 -6.37 6.71 -3.61
C ILE A 199 -6.24 5.21 -3.40
N VAL A 200 -5.99 4.74 -2.17
CA VAL A 200 -5.88 3.30 -1.87
C VAL A 200 -7.18 2.57 -2.23
N PHE A 201 -8.34 3.15 -1.90
CA PHE A 201 -9.63 2.60 -2.28
C PHE A 201 -9.78 2.51 -3.80
N GLY A 202 -9.50 3.59 -4.54
CA GLY A 202 -9.58 3.61 -6.01
C GLY A 202 -8.61 2.60 -6.66
N THR A 203 -7.38 2.50 -6.15
CA THR A 203 -6.40 1.51 -6.60
C THR A 203 -6.86 0.09 -6.29
N GLY A 204 -7.35 -0.18 -5.07
CA GLY A 204 -7.86 -1.48 -4.67
C GLY A 204 -9.06 -1.91 -5.51
N LEU A 205 -9.99 -0.99 -5.79
CA LEU A 205 -11.15 -1.23 -6.63
C LEU A 205 -10.73 -1.55 -8.07
N LEU A 206 -9.83 -0.75 -8.66
CA LEU A 206 -9.35 -0.95 -10.02
C LEU A 206 -8.59 -2.29 -10.16
N THR A 207 -7.67 -2.58 -9.23
CA THR A 207 -6.88 -3.82 -9.28
C THR A 207 -7.74 -5.06 -9.06
N SER A 208 -8.73 -4.99 -8.15
CA SER A 208 -9.68 -6.10 -7.94
C SER A 208 -10.60 -6.29 -9.15
N ALA A 209 -11.08 -5.22 -9.76
CA ALA A 209 -11.88 -5.30 -10.98
C ALA A 209 -11.08 -5.90 -12.14
N LEU A 210 -9.82 -5.48 -12.32
CA LEU A 210 -8.93 -6.07 -13.33
C LEU A 210 -8.66 -7.54 -13.04
N ALA A 211 -8.39 -7.93 -11.79
CA ALA A 211 -8.19 -9.33 -11.41
C ALA A 211 -9.43 -10.19 -11.72
N LEU A 212 -10.63 -9.69 -11.40
CA LEU A 212 -11.88 -10.34 -11.78
C LEU A 212 -11.99 -10.48 -13.30
N SER A 213 -11.76 -9.41 -14.06
CA SER A 213 -11.79 -9.45 -15.53
C SER A 213 -10.79 -10.47 -16.09
N PHE A 214 -9.56 -10.51 -15.58
CA PHE A 214 -8.55 -11.51 -15.98
C PHE A 214 -9.01 -12.93 -15.66
N LEU A 215 -9.64 -13.15 -14.52
CA LEU A 215 -10.19 -14.45 -14.15
C LEU A 215 -11.29 -14.88 -15.13
N TYR A 216 -12.24 -14.00 -15.46
CA TYR A 216 -13.28 -14.29 -16.44
C TYR A 216 -12.75 -14.45 -17.88
N LEU A 217 -11.62 -13.80 -18.21
CA LEU A 217 -10.94 -14.03 -19.49
C LEU A 217 -10.23 -15.38 -19.53
N ARG A 218 -9.56 -15.80 -18.45
CA ARG A 218 -8.92 -17.12 -18.33
C ARG A 218 -9.96 -18.25 -18.28
N TYR A 219 -11.11 -17.97 -17.69
CA TYR A 219 -12.19 -18.91 -17.50
C TYR A 219 -13.50 -18.28 -18.01
N PRO A 220 -13.76 -18.29 -19.33
CA PRO A 220 -14.96 -17.68 -19.91
C PRO A 220 -16.24 -18.37 -19.44
N LEU A 221 -17.31 -17.60 -19.25
CA LEU A 221 -18.62 -18.11 -18.81
C LEU A 221 -19.13 -19.24 -19.72
N THR A 222 -18.86 -19.13 -21.00
CA THR A 222 -19.10 -20.14 -22.03
C THR A 222 -17.84 -21.01 -22.19
N LEU A 223 -17.48 -21.79 -21.17
CA LEU A 223 -16.64 -22.95 -21.45
C LEU A 223 -17.60 -24.02 -21.97
N PRO A 224 -17.55 -24.40 -23.26
CA PRO A 224 -18.22 -25.63 -23.64
C PRO A 224 -17.56 -26.73 -22.78
N VAL A 225 -18.39 -27.49 -22.06
CA VAL A 225 -17.94 -28.65 -21.27
C VAL A 225 -17.27 -29.72 -22.16
N SER A 226 -17.27 -29.49 -23.47
CA SER A 226 -16.58 -30.27 -24.50
C SER A 226 -15.06 -30.07 -24.60
N ASN A 227 -14.33 -29.59 -23.59
CA ASN A 227 -12.87 -29.82 -23.60
C ASN A 227 -12.64 -31.21 -22.97
N PRO A 228 -12.49 -32.28 -23.78
CA PRO A 228 -12.39 -33.65 -23.27
C PRO A 228 -11.17 -33.85 -22.35
N GLU A 229 -10.24 -32.89 -22.30
CA GLU A 229 -9.10 -32.91 -21.40
C GLU A 229 -9.44 -32.53 -19.94
N LEU A 230 -10.55 -31.82 -19.70
CA LEU A 230 -10.97 -31.45 -18.34
C LEU A 230 -12.04 -32.40 -17.81
N GLY A 231 -11.79 -33.00 -16.65
CA GLY A 231 -12.79 -33.81 -15.94
C GLY A 231 -13.88 -32.96 -15.27
N PRO A 232 -15.04 -33.53 -14.93
CA PRO A 232 -16.15 -32.82 -14.27
C PRO A 232 -15.75 -32.11 -12.96
N SER A 233 -14.83 -32.71 -12.19
CA SER A 233 -14.29 -32.08 -10.97
C SER A 233 -13.52 -30.79 -11.27
N GLN A 234 -12.80 -30.71 -12.40
CA GLN A 234 -12.11 -29.48 -12.77
C GLN A 234 -13.08 -28.37 -13.17
N TYR A 235 -14.19 -28.71 -13.83
CA TYR A 235 -15.28 -27.77 -14.13
C TYR A 235 -15.94 -27.23 -12.86
N ALA A 236 -16.21 -28.12 -11.88
CA ALA A 236 -16.66 -27.74 -10.54
C ALA A 236 -15.72 -26.73 -9.88
N GLY A 237 -14.41 -26.95 -9.99
CA GLY A 237 -13.40 -26.03 -9.45
C GLY A 237 -13.41 -24.67 -10.12
N VAL A 238 -13.53 -24.61 -11.44
CA VAL A 238 -13.62 -23.33 -12.16
C VAL A 238 -14.90 -22.56 -11.77
N ALA A 239 -16.03 -23.25 -11.64
CA ALA A 239 -17.30 -22.65 -11.22
C ALA A 239 -17.22 -22.06 -9.80
N LEU A 240 -16.71 -22.85 -8.84
CA LEU A 240 -16.51 -22.39 -7.47
C LEU A 240 -15.52 -21.22 -7.39
N ILE A 241 -14.44 -21.27 -8.18
CA ILE A 241 -13.50 -20.15 -8.27
C ILE A 241 -14.20 -18.86 -8.68
N ARG A 242 -15.11 -18.91 -9.67
CA ARG A 242 -15.88 -17.73 -10.10
C ARG A 242 -16.86 -17.25 -9.02
N MET A 243 -17.53 -18.17 -8.34
CA MET A 243 -18.50 -17.84 -7.30
C MET A 243 -17.85 -17.09 -6.13
N PHE A 244 -16.66 -17.53 -5.72
CA PHE A 244 -15.92 -16.92 -4.60
C PHE A 244 -14.98 -15.78 -5.02
N ALA A 245 -14.77 -15.58 -6.32
CA ALA A 245 -13.93 -14.51 -6.87
C ALA A 245 -14.33 -13.12 -6.32
N VAL A 246 -15.63 -12.82 -6.32
CA VAL A 246 -16.17 -11.54 -5.84
C VAL A 246 -15.91 -11.35 -4.34
N HIS A 247 -16.04 -12.42 -3.55
CA HIS A 247 -15.76 -12.38 -2.11
C HIS A 247 -14.28 -12.07 -1.84
N GLY A 248 -13.37 -12.69 -2.60
CA GLY A 248 -11.93 -12.40 -2.51
C GLY A 248 -11.58 -10.97 -2.88
N ALA A 249 -12.20 -10.42 -3.92
CA ALA A 249 -12.07 -9.02 -4.28
C ALA A 249 -12.55 -8.09 -3.15
N ILE A 250 -13.70 -8.38 -2.53
CA ILE A 250 -14.24 -7.59 -1.41
C ILE A 250 -13.31 -7.63 -0.19
N ILE A 251 -12.83 -8.82 0.20
CA ILE A 251 -11.92 -8.98 1.35
C ILE A 251 -10.61 -8.21 1.12
N CYS A 252 -10.03 -8.34 -0.09
CA CYS A 252 -8.84 -7.60 -0.49
C CYS A 252 -9.05 -6.08 -0.37
N LEU A 253 -10.15 -5.57 -0.94
CA LEU A 253 -10.50 -4.15 -0.90
C LEU A 253 -10.67 -3.65 0.56
N LEU A 254 -11.41 -4.38 1.39
CA LEU A 254 -11.62 -4.02 2.78
C LEU A 254 -10.30 -4.01 3.57
N GLY A 255 -9.45 -5.03 3.40
CA GLY A 255 -8.15 -5.10 4.05
C GLY A 255 -7.22 -3.94 3.65
N LEU A 256 -7.20 -3.56 2.37
CA LEU A 256 -6.45 -2.41 1.88
C LEU A 256 -6.95 -1.08 2.48
N VAL A 257 -8.28 -0.89 2.55
CA VAL A 257 -8.87 0.32 3.14
C VAL A 257 -8.60 0.40 4.64
N ILE A 258 -8.88 -0.68 5.38
CA ILE A 258 -8.70 -0.73 6.83
C ILE A 258 -7.25 -0.46 7.20
N SER A 259 -6.29 -1.12 6.56
CA SER A 259 -4.87 -0.84 6.82
C SER A 259 -4.47 0.60 6.52
N SER A 260 -4.96 1.16 5.41
CA SER A 260 -4.65 2.56 5.06
C SER A 260 -5.08 3.55 6.15
N MET A 261 -6.20 3.25 6.83
CA MET A 261 -6.77 4.05 7.92
C MET A 261 -6.05 3.83 9.25
N VAL A 262 -5.64 2.60 9.55
CA VAL A 262 -5.03 2.24 10.85
C VAL A 262 -3.53 2.51 10.88
N ILE A 263 -2.81 2.30 9.79
CA ILE A 263 -1.34 2.36 9.79
C ILE A 263 -0.81 3.77 10.06
N ARG A 264 -1.47 4.81 9.54
CA ARG A 264 -1.04 6.20 9.69
C ARG A 264 -1.05 6.66 11.15
N PRO A 265 -2.16 6.50 11.90
CA PRO A 265 -2.14 6.82 13.32
C PRO A 265 -1.17 5.93 14.10
N ALA A 266 -1.05 4.64 13.76
CA ALA A 266 -0.09 3.75 14.42
C ALA A 266 1.37 4.21 14.23
N VAL A 267 1.78 4.56 13.00
CA VAL A 267 3.13 5.08 12.72
C VAL A 267 3.38 6.42 13.40
N ARG A 268 2.37 7.29 13.52
CA ARG A 268 2.52 8.54 14.30
C ARG A 268 2.77 8.24 15.78
N ILE A 269 2.01 7.33 16.38
CA ILE A 269 2.17 6.94 17.78
C ILE A 269 3.56 6.32 17.98
N ALA A 270 3.95 5.38 17.11
CA ALA A 270 5.28 4.78 17.15
C ALA A 270 6.39 5.84 17.04
N PHE A 271 6.24 6.81 16.13
CA PHE A 271 7.21 7.89 15.98
C PHE A 271 7.30 8.79 17.22
N LEU A 272 6.17 9.09 17.86
CA LEU A 272 6.14 9.86 19.11
C LEU A 272 6.81 9.12 20.28
N ILE A 273 6.79 7.79 20.26
CA ILE A 273 7.44 6.94 21.27
C ILE A 273 8.95 6.83 20.98
N LEU A 274 9.33 6.66 19.72
CA LEU A 274 10.70 6.38 19.32
C LEU A 274 11.59 7.63 19.20
N VAL A 275 11.02 8.80 18.87
CA VAL A 275 11.79 10.01 18.61
C VAL A 275 11.71 10.99 19.79
N PRO A 276 12.84 11.34 20.42
CA PRO A 276 12.90 12.31 21.51
C PRO A 276 12.24 13.63 21.14
N LYS A 277 11.60 14.28 22.12
CA LYS A 277 10.83 15.50 21.89
C LYS A 277 11.66 16.62 21.27
N GLU A 278 12.94 16.71 21.62
CA GLU A 278 13.86 17.73 21.08
C GLU A 278 14.05 17.65 19.56
N HIS A 279 13.95 16.45 18.97
CA HIS A 279 14.17 16.23 17.53
C HIS A 279 12.89 16.32 16.69
N LEU A 280 11.73 16.52 17.32
CA LEU A 280 10.45 16.51 16.62
C LEU A 280 10.17 17.78 15.80
N HIS A 281 10.98 18.85 15.92
CA HIS A 281 10.79 20.10 15.18
C HIS A 281 10.94 19.92 13.65
N GLY A 282 11.79 19.00 13.19
CA GLY A 282 11.96 18.69 11.77
C GLY A 282 10.82 17.87 11.15
N VAL A 283 9.96 17.29 11.99
CA VAL A 283 8.97 16.28 11.57
C VAL A 283 7.55 16.82 11.59
N ASP A 284 7.37 18.09 11.96
CA ASP A 284 6.09 18.81 11.96
C ASP A 284 5.33 18.70 10.62
N LEU A 285 6.05 18.45 9.52
CA LEU A 285 5.48 18.19 8.20
C LEU A 285 4.44 17.06 8.23
N LEU A 286 4.70 15.96 8.94
CA LEU A 286 3.80 14.80 9.04
C LEU A 286 2.45 15.17 9.68
N TRP A 287 2.45 16.04 10.69
CA TRP A 287 1.23 16.48 11.36
C TRP A 287 0.51 17.59 10.58
N ARG A 288 1.26 18.52 9.97
CA ARG A 288 0.68 19.61 9.16
C ARG A 288 -0.01 19.10 7.90
N VAL A 289 0.59 18.12 7.22
CA VAL A 289 0.01 17.52 6.02
C VAL A 289 -1.38 16.96 6.31
N ASP A 290 -1.59 16.38 7.49
CA ASP A 290 -2.87 15.81 7.88
C ASP A 290 -3.86 16.80 8.51
N GLY A 291 -3.51 18.09 8.57
CA GLY A 291 -4.37 19.14 9.11
C GLY A 291 -4.53 19.10 10.63
N LEU A 292 -3.66 18.36 11.33
CA LEU A 292 -3.66 18.30 12.78
C LEU A 292 -2.82 19.45 13.33
N LYS A 293 -3.45 20.38 14.05
CA LYS A 293 -2.72 21.37 14.85
C LYS A 293 -2.08 20.64 16.03
N ARG A 294 -0.75 20.59 16.05
CA ARG A 294 0.01 20.04 17.17
C ARG A 294 -0.22 20.94 18.39
N ARG A 295 -1.01 20.49 19.37
CA ARG A 295 -1.04 21.12 20.70
C ARG A 295 0.18 20.61 21.44
N ILE A 296 1.27 21.37 21.40
CA ILE A 296 2.41 21.16 22.30
C ILE A 296 1.90 21.58 23.68
N ARG A 297 1.68 20.61 24.56
CA ARG A 297 1.55 20.82 26.00
C ARG A 297 2.81 20.28 26.66
#